data_AF-A0A3D4FGD8-F1
#
_entry.id   AF-A0A3D4FGD8-F1
#
_cell.length_a   1.000
_cell.length_b   1.000
_cell.length_c   1.000
_cell.angle_alpha   90.00
_cell.angle_beta   90.00
_cell.angle_gamma   90.00
#
_symmetry.space_group_name_H-M   'P 1'
#
loop_
_entity.id
_entity.type
_entity.pdbx_description
1 polymer ?
#
loop_
_entity_poly.entity_id
_entity_poly.type
_entity_poly.pdbx_seq_one_letter_code
_entity_poly.pdbx_strand_id
1 'polypeptide(L)'
;MESKLKIGLNAIIEKIVTEDDTALHHGSGTLKVYATPAMIGLMENASKNAIDLYLEPGDTTVGVEVNAKHIKATPIGMKVRCEAVVKDI
;
A
#
# COMPACT_ATOMS: atom_id res chain seq x y z
N MET A 1 23.68 -4.38 16.62
CA MET A 1 23.14 -5.32 15.62
C MET A 1 23.03 -4.55 14.33
N GLU A 2 23.66 -5.01 13.25
CA GLU A 2 23.53 -4.35 11.95
C GLU A 2 22.14 -4.62 11.37
N SER A 3 21.50 -3.58 10.84
CA SER A 3 20.19 -3.71 10.19
C SER A 3 20.30 -4.63 8.97
N LYS A 4 19.40 -5.61 8.87
CA LYS A 4 19.28 -6.48 7.67
C LYS A 4 18.60 -5.77 6.49
N LEU A 5 18.09 -4.56 6.70
CA LEU A 5 17.44 -3.76 5.66
C LEU A 5 18.45 -3.32 4.61
N LYS A 6 18.03 -3.33 3.35
CA LYS A 6 18.83 -2.91 2.22
C LYS A 6 18.02 -2.04 1.27
N ILE A 7 18.67 -1.03 0.69
CA ILE A 7 18.09 -0.27 -0.43
C ILE A 7 17.83 -1.24 -1.59
N GLY A 8 16.67 -1.10 -2.23
CA GLY A 8 16.25 -1.94 -3.36
C GLY A 8 15.41 -3.16 -2.99
N LEU A 9 15.24 -3.48 -1.70
CA LEU A 9 14.22 -4.44 -1.26
C LEU A 9 12.85 -4.00 -1.78
N ASN A 10 12.03 -4.96 -2.22
CA ASN A 10 10.77 -4.67 -2.86
C ASN A 10 9.70 -5.72 -2.57
N ALA A 11 8.45 -5.30 -2.79
CA ALA A 11 7.30 -6.20 -2.82
C ALA A 11 6.29 -5.71 -3.86
N ILE A 12 5.57 -6.67 -4.44
CA ILE A 12 4.45 -6.41 -5.34
C ILE A 12 3.21 -7.05 -4.74
N ILE A 13 2.12 -6.28 -4.64
CA ILE A 13 0.81 -6.76 -4.23
C ILE A 13 -0.19 -6.42 -5.32
N GLU A 14 -1.06 -7.38 -5.64
CA GLU A 14 -2.19 -7.17 -6.55
C GLU A 14 -3.51 -7.45 -5.84
N LYS A 15 -4.55 -6.71 -6.22
CA LYS A 15 -5.91 -7.00 -5.80
C LYS A 15 -6.95 -6.62 -6.84
N ILE A 16 -8.12 -7.24 -6.77
CA ILE A 16 -9.31 -6.81 -7.49
C ILE A 16 -10.08 -5.82 -6.61
N VAL A 17 -10.51 -4.71 -7.19
CA VAL A 17 -11.33 -3.71 -6.49
C VAL A 17 -12.71 -4.30 -6.19
N THR A 18 -13.10 -4.31 -4.92
CA THR A 18 -14.43 -4.74 -4.46
C THR A 18 -15.26 -3.55 -3.98
N GLU A 19 -16.51 -3.79 -3.55
CA GLU A 19 -17.38 -2.74 -2.98
C GLU A 19 -16.74 -2.11 -1.72
N ASP A 20 -16.05 -2.90 -0.89
CA ASP A 20 -15.41 -2.44 0.34
C ASP A 20 -14.25 -1.46 0.08
N ASP A 21 -13.67 -1.52 -1.11
CA ASP A 21 -12.56 -0.65 -1.51
C ASP A 21 -13.00 0.71 -2.06
N THR A 22 -14.31 0.92 -2.20
CA THR A 22 -14.82 2.09 -2.91
C THR A 22 -14.73 3.36 -2.08
N ALA A 23 -14.63 4.50 -2.76
CA ALA A 23 -14.66 5.81 -2.13
C ALA A 23 -15.96 6.02 -1.34
N LEU A 24 -17.08 5.49 -1.86
CA LEU A 24 -18.37 5.46 -1.19
C LEU A 24 -18.33 4.66 0.12
N HIS A 25 -17.83 3.42 0.09
CA HIS A 25 -17.74 2.57 1.28
C HIS A 25 -16.82 3.16 2.35
N HIS A 26 -15.65 3.69 1.93
CA HIS A 26 -14.69 4.33 2.82
C HIS A 26 -15.11 5.73 3.32
N GLY A 27 -16.19 6.31 2.79
CA GLY A 27 -16.62 7.68 3.12
C GLY A 27 -15.67 8.78 2.64
N SER A 28 -14.77 8.47 1.71
CA SER A 28 -13.81 9.43 1.13
C SER A 28 -14.31 10.11 -0.15
N GLY A 29 -15.47 9.69 -0.65
CA GLY A 29 -16.14 10.25 -1.81
C GLY A 29 -17.52 9.61 -2.00
N THR A 30 -18.19 9.95 -3.10
CA THR A 30 -19.57 9.49 -3.38
C THR A 30 -19.65 8.43 -4.47
N LEU A 31 -18.53 8.05 -5.07
CA LEU A 31 -18.48 7.18 -6.25
C LEU A 31 -18.05 5.74 -5.90
N LYS A 32 -18.57 4.78 -6.66
CA LYS A 32 -18.18 3.36 -6.63
C LYS A 32 -16.89 3.08 -7.42
N VAL A 33 -15.82 3.77 -7.04
CA VAL A 33 -14.47 3.60 -7.60
C VAL A 33 -13.48 3.46 -6.47
N TYR A 34 -12.32 2.86 -6.75
CA TYR A 34 -11.26 2.63 -5.78
C TYR A 34 -10.94 3.91 -5.00
N ALA A 35 -10.96 3.81 -3.67
CA ALA A 35 -10.78 4.94 -2.78
C ALA A 35 -9.31 5.36 -2.67
N THR A 36 -9.05 6.64 -2.47
CA THR A 36 -7.72 7.11 -2.03
C THR A 36 -7.25 6.43 -0.74
N PRO A 37 -8.05 6.31 0.34
CA PRO A 37 -7.63 5.55 1.52
C PRO A 37 -7.35 4.07 1.24
N ALA A 38 -8.12 3.42 0.37
CA ALA A 38 -7.86 2.03 -0.02
C ALA A 38 -6.54 1.89 -0.80
N MET A 39 -6.24 2.86 -1.67
CA MET A 39 -4.96 2.95 -2.39
C MET A 39 -3.78 3.12 -1.43
N ILE A 40 -3.89 4.04 -0.46
CA ILE A 40 -2.85 4.27 0.55
C ILE A 40 -2.65 3.03 1.41
N GLY A 41 -3.72 2.37 1.87
CA GLY A 41 -3.60 1.12 2.63
C GLY A 41 -2.91 -0.01 1.84
N LEU A 42 -3.12 -0.10 0.52
CA LEU A 42 -2.40 -1.04 -0.33
C LEU A 42 -0.90 -0.69 -0.44
N MET A 43 -0.56 0.61 -0.53
CA MET A 43 0.82 1.11 -0.53
C MET A 43 1.53 0.82 0.80
N GLU A 44 0.85 1.02 1.93
CA GLU A 44 1.37 0.69 3.27
C GLU A 44 1.64 -0.81 3.40
N ASN A 45 0.71 -1.67 2.97
CA ASN A 45 0.87 -3.12 2.98
C ASN A 45 2.05 -3.57 2.09
N ALA A 46 2.18 -3.01 0.88
CA ALA A 46 3.31 -3.29 0.00
C ALA A 46 4.64 -2.86 0.64
N SER A 47 4.68 -1.68 1.27
CA SER A 47 5.87 -1.16 1.95
C SER A 47 6.27 -2.02 3.14
N LYS A 48 5.30 -2.43 3.96
CA LYS A 48 5.51 -3.38 5.07
C LYS A 48 6.06 -4.71 4.56
N ASN A 49 5.43 -5.30 3.54
CA ASN A 49 5.84 -6.59 2.97
C ASN A 49 7.22 -6.55 2.31
N ALA A 50 7.67 -5.39 1.82
CA ALA A 50 9.02 -5.24 1.27
C ALA A 50 10.12 -5.47 2.31
N ILE A 51 9.82 -5.29 3.60
CA ILE A 51 10.80 -5.37 4.69
C ILE A 51 10.46 -6.38 5.80
N ASP A 52 9.26 -6.95 5.81
CA ASP A 52 8.75 -7.85 6.88
C ASP A 52 9.71 -9.01 7.22
N LEU A 53 10.31 -9.64 6.21
CA LEU A 53 11.26 -10.75 6.38
C LEU A 53 12.63 -10.35 6.96
N TYR A 54 12.88 -9.05 7.10
CA TYR A 54 14.15 -8.48 7.55
C TYR A 54 14.04 -7.81 8.92
N LEU A 55 12.85 -7.79 9.51
CA LEU A 55 12.61 -7.30 10.86
C LEU A 55 13.07 -8.33 11.90
N GLU A 56 13.47 -7.86 13.08
CA GLU A 56 13.77 -8.73 14.20
C GLU A 56 12.49 -9.30 14.83
N PRO A 57 12.54 -10.45 15.50
CA PRO A 57 11.37 -11.01 16.15
C PRO A 57 10.76 -10.05 17.18
N GLY A 58 9.49 -9.71 16.97
CA GLY A 58 8.74 -8.78 17.84
C GLY A 58 8.68 -7.35 17.32
N ASP A 59 9.45 -7.00 16.30
CA ASP A 59 9.39 -5.69 15.67
C ASP A 59 8.26 -5.60 14.63
N THR A 60 7.78 -4.37 14.41
CA THR A 60 6.82 -4.03 13.35
C THR A 60 7.09 -2.61 12.86
N THR A 61 6.37 -2.20 11.84
CA THR A 61 6.53 -0.89 11.17
C THR A 61 5.32 -0.01 11.44
N VAL A 62 5.55 1.30 11.55
CA VAL A 62 4.48 2.31 11.58
C VAL A 62 4.76 3.34 10.49
N GLY A 63 3.77 3.62 9.64
CA GLY A 63 3.86 4.68 8.64
C GLY A 63 3.78 6.06 9.31
N VAL A 64 4.70 6.96 8.96
CA VAL A 64 4.78 8.31 9.55
C VAL A 64 4.50 9.44 8.56
N GLU A 65 4.66 9.17 7.26
CA GLU A 65 4.40 10.12 6.19
C GLU A 65 3.88 9.38 4.95
N VAL A 66 2.93 10.00 4.25
CA VAL A 66 2.49 9.56 2.94
C VAL A 66 2.35 10.77 2.02
N ASN A 67 2.90 10.65 0.81
CA ASN A 67 2.72 11.61 -0.27
C ASN A 67 2.29 10.87 -1.53
N ALA A 68 1.05 11.11 -1.96
CA ALA A 68 0.45 10.37 -3.07
C ALA A 68 -0.41 11.27 -3.96
N LYS A 69 -0.51 10.89 -5.24
CA LYS A 69 -1.45 11.47 -6.21
C LYS A 69 -2.36 10.37 -6.75
N HIS A 70 -3.66 10.54 -6.57
CA HIS A 70 -4.66 9.64 -7.13
C HIS A 70 -5.18 10.23 -8.45
N ILE A 71 -4.52 9.87 -9.56
CA ILE A 71 -4.68 10.58 -10.85
C ILE A 71 -5.77 10.01 -11.75
N LYS A 72 -6.30 8.82 -11.45
CA LYS A 72 -7.30 8.14 -12.27
C LYS A 72 -8.17 7.22 -11.42
N ALA A 73 -9.48 7.25 -11.67
CA ALA A 73 -10.42 6.35 -11.01
C ALA A 73 -10.28 4.91 -11.52
N THR A 74 -10.44 3.94 -10.62
CA THR A 74 -10.44 2.50 -10.95
C THR A 74 -11.77 1.87 -10.52
N PRO A 75 -12.65 1.47 -11.45
CA PRO A 75 -13.92 0.81 -11.15
C PRO A 75 -13.77 -0.54 -10.41
N ILE A 76 -14.86 -0.96 -9.76
CA ILE A 76 -15.02 -2.31 -9.20
C ILE A 76 -14.75 -3.37 -10.28
N GLY A 77 -14.10 -4.48 -9.90
CA GLY A 77 -13.76 -5.60 -10.78
C GLY A 77 -12.45 -5.41 -11.56
N MET A 78 -11.87 -4.21 -11.57
CA MET A 78 -10.54 -3.99 -12.14
C MET A 78 -9.43 -4.39 -11.17
N LYS A 79 -8.28 -4.79 -11.73
CA LYS A 79 -7.08 -5.13 -10.97
C LYS A 79 -6.23 -3.88 -10.69
N VAL A 80 -5.81 -3.73 -9.44
CA VAL A 80 -4.80 -2.75 -9.01
C VAL A 80 -3.53 -3.51 -8.63
N ARG A 81 -2.38 -3.03 -9.11
CA ARG A 81 -1.04 -3.52 -8.77
C ARG A 81 -0.29 -2.41 -8.04
N CYS A 82 0.23 -2.71 -6.86
CA CYS A 82 1.10 -1.83 -6.09
C CYS A 82 2.50 -2.44 -6.01
N GLU A 83 3.52 -1.62 -6.17
CA GLU A 83 4.92 -2.00 -6.06
C GLU A 83 5.61 -1.02 -5.12
N ALA A 84 6.26 -1.55 -4.09
CA ALA A 84 7.05 -0.79 -3.13
C ALA A 84 8.52 -1.15 -3.28
N VAL A 85 9.40 -0.15 -3.18
CA VAL A 85 10.86 -0.32 -3.24
C VAL A 85 11.50 0.57 -2.18
N VAL A 86 12.33 -0.01 -1.32
CA VAL A 86 13.11 0.73 -0.32
C VAL A 86 14.10 1.65 -1.04
N LYS A 87 14.04 2.95 -0.75
CA LYS A 87 14.89 3.97 -1.36
C LYS A 87 16.00 4.49 -0.44
N ASP A 88 15.78 4.44 0.88
CA ASP A 88 16.67 4.98 1.91
C ASP A 88 16.45 4.23 3.25
N ILE A 89 17.41 4.31 4.19
CA ILE A 89 17.40 3.64 5.52
C ILE A 89 17.96 4.57 6.59
#